data_AF-A0A976IM72-F1
#
_entry.id   AF-A0A976IM72-F1
#
_cell.length_a   1.000
_cell.length_b   1.000
_cell.length_c   1.000
_cell.angle_alpha   90.00
_cell.angle_beta   90.00
_cell.angle_gamma   90.00
#
_symmetry.space_group_name_H-M   'P 1'
#
loop_
_entity.id
_entity.type
_entity.pdbx_description
1 polymer ?
#
loop_
_entity_poly.entity_id
_entity_poly.type
_entity_poly.pdbx_seq_one_letter_code
_entity_poly.pdbx_strand_id
1 'polypeptide(L)'
;MDISSFQRPMFDFFAANLHLGNVTFDSGVSTSLSIGILDMFGFEVMHRNSLKQVCINFTNEMLLQQYIKYVFELEQERYAREGTAASSVEF
;
A
#
# COMPACT_ATOMS: atom_id res chain seq x y z
N MET A 1 -35.21 1.50 8.42
CA MET A 1 -34.02 2.25 8.90
C MET A 1 -32.83 1.63 8.20
N ASP A 2 -32.20 2.36 7.27
CA ASP A 2 -31.10 1.86 6.46
C ASP A 2 -29.81 1.88 7.29
N ILE A 3 -29.28 0.71 7.63
CA ILE A 3 -28.05 0.58 8.44
C ILE A 3 -26.84 1.16 7.66
N SER A 4 -26.91 1.20 6.33
CA SER A 4 -25.81 1.67 5.48
C SER A 4 -25.55 3.18 5.55
N SER A 5 -26.54 3.98 5.94
CA SER A 5 -26.37 5.43 6.09
C SER A 5 -25.54 5.81 7.32
N PHE A 6 -25.44 4.90 8.29
CA PHE A 6 -24.71 5.12 9.54
C PHE A 6 -23.28 4.58 9.52
N GLN A 7 -22.98 3.61 8.66
CA GLN A 7 -21.68 2.94 8.62
C GLN A 7 -20.51 3.87 8.29
N ARG A 8 -20.68 4.77 7.30
CA ARG A 8 -19.61 5.71 6.90
C ARG A 8 -19.28 6.73 8.00
N PRO A 9 -20.26 7.48 8.55
CA PRO A 9 -19.98 8.41 9.65
C PRO A 9 -19.35 7.73 10.88
N MET A 10 -19.76 6.50 11.18
CA MET A 10 -19.19 5.72 12.28
C MET A 10 -17.72 5.36 12.01
N PHE A 11 -17.40 4.86 10.81
CA PHE A 11 -16.03 4.54 10.42
C PHE A 11 -15.13 5.77 10.47
N ASP A 12 -15.59 6.90 9.92
CA ASP A 12 -14.83 8.16 9.92
C ASP A 12 -14.56 8.64 11.35
N PHE A 13 -15.54 8.52 12.26
CA PHE A 13 -15.36 8.84 13.67
C PHE A 13 -14.30 7.95 14.34
N PHE A 14 -14.35 6.63 14.13
CA PHE A 14 -13.34 5.74 14.71
C PHE A 14 -11.95 6.00 14.15
N ALA A 15 -11.84 6.20 12.83
CA ALA A 15 -10.57 6.54 12.18
C ALA A 15 -9.99 7.83 12.75
N ALA A 16 -10.79 8.88 12.93
CA ALA A 16 -10.35 10.15 13.48
C ALA A 16 -9.84 10.01 14.93
N ASN A 17 -10.55 9.25 15.78
CA ASN A 17 -10.12 9.04 17.17
C ASN A 17 -8.84 8.19 17.28
N LEU A 18 -8.65 7.21 16.39
CA LEU A 18 -7.41 6.44 16.31
C LEU A 18 -6.23 7.32 15.87
N HIS A 19 -6.43 8.18 14.85
CA HIS A 19 -5.39 9.10 14.39
C HIS A 19 -5.01 10.14 15.46
N LEU A 20 -5.97 10.63 16.25
CA LEU A 20 -5.70 11.52 17.39
C LEU A 20 -4.92 10.84 18.52
N GLY A 21 -5.03 9.51 18.65
CA GLY A 21 -4.27 8.70 19.61
C GLY A 21 -2.83 8.40 19.19
N ASN A 22 -2.47 8.62 17.91
CA ASN A 22 -1.10 8.43 17.42
C ASN A 22 -0.22 9.59 17.89
N VAL A 23 0.37 9.42 19.08
CA VAL A 23 1.40 10.32 19.63
C VAL A 23 2.57 10.38 18.64
N THR A 24 2.73 11.53 17.97
CA THR A 24 3.96 11.82 17.22
C THR A 24 5.10 11.96 18.22
N PHE A 25 6.07 11.06 18.17
CA PHE A 25 7.31 11.20 18.93
C PHE A 25 8.16 12.29 18.25
N ASP A 26 7.91 13.55 18.61
CA ASP A 26 8.74 14.67 18.16
C ASP A 26 10.07 14.64 18.93
N SER A 27 10.97 13.76 18.49
CA SER A 27 12.38 13.84 18.84
C SER A 27 12.94 14.90 17.91
N GLY A 28 13.34 16.06 18.42
CA GLY A 28 13.77 17.26 17.66
C GLY A 28 14.99 17.13 16.73
N VAL A 29 15.09 16.03 16.00
CA VAL A 29 15.98 15.75 14.88
C VAL A 29 15.10 15.79 13.62
N SER A 30 15.44 16.67 12.69
CA SER A 30 14.68 17.05 11.50
C SER A 30 14.56 15.97 10.40
N THR A 31 14.39 14.71 10.77
CA THR A 31 14.05 13.60 9.87
C THR A 31 13.11 12.64 10.61
N SER A 32 11.80 12.88 10.52
CA SER A 32 10.80 11.95 11.04
C SER A 32 10.78 10.69 10.18
N LEU A 33 11.55 9.68 10.58
CA LEU A 33 11.44 8.34 10.01
C LEU A 33 10.07 7.77 10.40
N SER A 34 9.28 7.35 9.41
CA SER A 34 7.99 6.71 9.61
C SER A 34 7.97 5.33 8.94
N ILE A 35 7.28 4.38 9.57
CA ILE A 35 7.03 3.05 9.04
C ILE A 35 5.52 2.95 8.84
N GLY A 36 5.09 2.71 7.60
CA GLY A 36 3.70 2.48 7.26
C GLY A 36 3.42 0.99 7.11
N ILE A 37 2.31 0.52 7.68
CA ILE A 37 1.77 -0.82 7.45
C ILE A 37 0.54 -0.67 6.57
N LEU A 38 0.50 -1.38 5.45
CA LEU A 38 -0.64 -1.38 4.54
C LEU A 38 -1.52 -2.62 4.81
N ASP A 39 -2.77 -2.40 5.18
CA ASP A 39 -3.82 -3.41 5.28
C ASP A 39 -4.91 -3.07 4.26
N MET A 40 -5.12 -3.93 3.26
CA MET A 40 -6.07 -3.70 2.17
C MET A 40 -6.71 -5.00 1.68
N PHE A 41 -7.88 -4.87 1.07
CA PHE A 41 -8.56 -5.99 0.41
C PHE A 41 -7.79 -6.48 -0.82
N GLY A 42 -7.73 -7.80 -0.98
CA GLY A 42 -7.05 -8.46 -2.11
C GLY A 42 -7.85 -8.40 -3.42
N PHE A 43 -7.25 -8.94 -4.48
CA PHE A 43 -7.88 -9.01 -5.80
C PHE A 43 -9.00 -10.06 -5.82
N GLU A 44 -10.20 -9.67 -6.23
CA GLU A 44 -11.36 -10.55 -6.32
C GLU A 44 -12.00 -10.49 -7.71
N VAL A 45 -12.43 -11.66 -8.20
CA VAL A 45 -13.18 -11.79 -9.47
C VAL A 45 -14.63 -12.11 -9.17
N MET A 46 -15.50 -11.11 -9.31
CA MET A 46 -16.95 -11.27 -9.14
C MET A 46 -17.69 -11.35 -10.47
N HIS A 47 -18.88 -11.97 -10.47
CA HIS A 47 -19.76 -12.00 -11.64
C HIS A 47 -20.16 -10.58 -12.11
N ARG A 48 -20.28 -9.63 -11.19
CA ARG A 48 -20.53 -8.22 -11.51
C ARG A 48 -19.59 -7.33 -10.70
N ASN A 49 -18.62 -6.73 -11.37
CA ASN A 49 -17.70 -5.80 -10.75
C ASN A 49 -18.31 -4.39 -10.75
N SER A 50 -18.57 -3.85 -9.55
CA SER A 50 -18.95 -2.44 -9.40
C SER A 50 -17.72 -1.53 -9.50
N LEU A 51 -17.91 -0.22 -9.70
CA LEU A 51 -16.81 0.74 -9.71
C LEU A 51 -15.91 0.62 -8.46
N LYS A 52 -16.49 0.35 -7.29
CA LYS A 52 -15.73 0.14 -6.05
C LYS A 52 -14.77 -1.05 -6.14
N GLN A 53 -15.23 -2.15 -6.72
CA GLN A 53 -14.39 -3.34 -6.90
C GLN A 53 -13.28 -3.09 -7.92
N VAL A 54 -13.59 -2.35 -8.99
CA VAL A 54 -12.57 -1.92 -9.97
C VAL A 54 -11.48 -1.09 -9.29
N CYS A 55 -11.82 -0.17 -8.39
CA CYS A 55 -10.82 0.60 -7.65
C CYS A 55 -9.92 -0.28 -6.76
N ILE A 56 -10.49 -1.29 -6.09
CA ILE A 56 -9.72 -2.24 -5.27
C ILE A 56 -8.78 -3.06 -6.15
N ASN A 57 -9.30 -3.62 -7.25
CA ASN A 57 -8.52 -4.45 -8.17
C ASN A 57 -7.41 -3.65 -8.86
N PHE A 58 -7.69 -2.42 -9.30
CA PHE A 58 -6.70 -1.52 -9.88
C PHE A 58 -5.58 -1.18 -8.89
N THR A 59 -5.93 -0.90 -7.62
CA THR A 59 -4.92 -0.65 -6.57
C THR A 59 -4.03 -1.87 -6.37
N ASN A 60 -4.60 -3.08 -6.38
CA ASN A 60 -3.83 -4.32 -6.28
C ASN A 60 -2.86 -4.52 -7.47
N GLU A 61 -3.30 -4.24 -8.70
CA GLU A 61 -2.44 -4.33 -9.89
C GLU A 61 -1.28 -3.32 -9.84
N MET A 62 -1.55 -2.08 -9.43
CA MET A 62 -0.52 -1.05 -9.26
C MET A 62 0.47 -1.40 -8.15
N LEU A 63 -0.01 -1.96 -7.03
CA LEU A 63 0.85 -2.42 -5.95
C LEU A 63 1.78 -3.56 -6.41
N LEU A 64 1.23 -4.51 -7.17
CA LEU A 64 2.02 -5.59 -7.74
C LEU A 64 3.07 -5.08 -8.73
N GLN A 65 2.70 -4.14 -9.60
CA GLN A 65 3.63 -3.51 -10.54
C GLN A 65 4.78 -2.80 -9.79
N GLN A 66 4.47 -2.05 -8.74
CA GLN A 66 5.47 -1.37 -7.91
C GLN A 66 6.38 -2.37 -7.19
N TYR A 67 5.82 -3.47 -6.65
CA TYR A 67 6.59 -4.52 -5.99
C TYR A 67 7.58 -5.20 -6.94
N ILE A 68 7.11 -5.59 -8.13
CA ILE A 68 7.96 -6.23 -9.14
C ILE A 68 9.12 -5.32 -9.51
N LYS A 69 8.84 -4.04 -9.80
CA LYS A 69 9.87 -3.05 -10.11
C LYS A 69 10.92 -2.95 -8.99
N TYR A 70 10.46 -2.80 -7.74
CA TYR A 70 11.35 -2.66 -6.59
C TYR A 70 12.23 -3.90 -6.36
N VAL A 71 11.64 -5.10 -6.39
CA VAL A 71 12.41 -6.34 -6.24
C VAL A 71 13.41 -6.50 -7.37
N PHE A 72 13.04 -6.13 -8.59
CA PHE A 72 13.92 -6.21 -9.74
C PHE A 72 15.12 -5.27 -9.62
N GLU A 73 14.89 -4.00 -9.25
CA GLU A 73 15.96 -3.03 -8.96
C GLU A 73 16.88 -3.55 -7.85
N LEU A 74 16.32 -4.11 -6.78
CA LEU A 74 17.09 -4.68 -5.67
C LEU A 74 17.97 -5.85 -6.13
N GLU A 75 17.46 -6.74 -6.96
CA GLU A 75 18.24 -7.86 -7.50
C GLU A 75 19.37 -7.37 -8.41
N GLN A 76 19.14 -6.37 -9.27
CA GLN A 76 20.20 -5.76 -10.08
C GLN A 76 21.31 -5.15 -9.22
N GLU A 77 20.96 -4.43 -8.15
CA GLU A 77 21.94 -3.89 -7.20
C GLU A 77 22.77 -5.00 -6.53
N ARG A 78 22.14 -6.13 -6.21
CA ARG A 78 22.84 -7.30 -5.66
C ARG A 78 23.81 -7.91 -6.68
N TYR A 79 23.38 -8.12 -7.92
CA TYR A 79 24.27 -8.63 -8.98
C TYR A 79 25.46 -7.71 -9.24
N ALA A 80 25.24 -6.39 -9.27
CA ALA A 80 26.30 -5.40 -9.43
C ALA A 80 27.32 -5.45 -8.28
N ARG A 81 26.85 -5.64 -7.05
CA ARG A 81 27.70 -5.76 -5.85
C ARG A 81 28.52 -7.05 -5.85
N GLU A 82 27.95 -8.14 -6.34
CA GLU A 82 28.58 -9.46 -6.39
C GLU A 82 29.50 -9.65 -7.62
N GLY A 83 29.55 -8.67 -8.53
CA GLY A 83 30.43 -8.70 -9.71
C GLY A 83 30.02 -9.75 -10.75
N THR A 84 28.77 -10.22 -10.72
CA THR A 84 28.25 -11.23 -11.64
C THR A 84 27.61 -10.57 -12.85
N ALA A 85 27.95 -11.01 -14.06
CA ALA A 85 27.40 -10.48 -15.30
C ALA A 85 25.93 -10.93 -15.47
N ALA A 86 25.00 -10.21 -14.86
CA ALA A 86 23.58 -10.30 -15.18
C ALA A 86 23.33 -9.52 -16.47
N SER A 87 22.74 -10.16 -17.49
CA SER A 87 22.23 -9.44 -18.67
C SER A 87 21.10 -8.52 -18.22
N SER A 88 21.18 -7.22 -18.52
CA SER A 88 20.08 -6.29 -18.27
C SER A 88 18.84 -6.76 -19.03
N VAL A 89 17.77 -7.09 -18.31
CA VAL A 89 16.45 -7.39 -18.88
C VAL A 89 15.53 -6.25 -18.46
N GLU A 90 14.81 -5.66 -19.39
CA GLU A 90 13.76 -4.68 -19.10
C GLU A 90 12.40 -5.34 -19.28
N PHE A 91 11.45 -5.08 -18.36
CA PHE A 91 10.07 -5.57 -18.40
C PHE A 91 9.08 -4.40 -18.36
#